data_AF-A0A523LQK4-F1
#
_entry.id   AF-A0A523LQK4-F1
#
_cell.length_a   1.000
_cell.length_b   1.000
_cell.length_c   1.000
_cell.angle_alpha   90.00
_cell.angle_beta   90.00
_cell.angle_gamma   90.00
#
_symmetry.space_group_name_H-M   'P 1'
#
loop_
_entity.id
_entity.type
_entity.pdbx_description
1 polymer ?
#
loop_
_entity_poly.entity_id
_entity_poly.type
_entity_poly.pdbx_seq_one_letter_code
_entity_poly.pdbx_strand_id
1 'polypeptide(L)'
;MTRAFVSGQLGEKVRDAHLADGNLNWNGSTGGYRAFVQYDMATDRTVIFVGNLQSGAVEWLRSNLMDVAAGKAVKQPMLPTFVATDQFNVDGLAGRYELRPGTELPLRVDDDGIWMDAWLLIPTQSGDLFSLQDYGVITPVRDETGAVTRLDWKRGDDVWPMKRVGD
;
A
#
# COMPACT_ATOMS: atom_id res chain seq x y z
N MET A 1 -22.80 -7.31 12.49
CA MET A 1 -23.23 -7.65 11.12
C MET A 1 -22.00 -7.53 10.22
N THR A 2 -21.33 -8.65 9.96
CA THR A 2 -19.99 -8.64 9.36
C THR A 2 -20.10 -8.58 7.84
N ARG A 3 -19.73 -7.44 7.24
CA ARG A 3 -19.52 -7.31 5.79
C ARG A 3 -18.04 -7.53 5.51
N ALA A 4 -17.70 -8.57 4.75
CA ALA A 4 -16.38 -8.71 4.14
C ALA A 4 -16.58 -8.67 2.62
N PHE A 5 -16.13 -7.58 2.02
CA PHE A 5 -16.11 -7.38 0.59
C PHE A 5 -14.88 -6.52 0.29
N VAL A 6 -13.81 -7.15 -0.20
CA VAL A 6 -12.69 -6.45 -0.83
C VAL A 6 -12.22 -7.33 -1.98
N SER A 7 -12.26 -6.79 -3.21
CA SER A 7 -11.80 -7.34 -4.50
C SER A 7 -12.73 -8.19 -5.40
N GLY A 8 -14.05 -8.14 -5.22
CA GLY A 8 -14.97 -8.20 -6.38
C GLY A 8 -15.17 -9.53 -7.15
N GLN A 9 -15.17 -10.69 -6.50
CA GLN A 9 -15.82 -11.88 -7.07
C GLN A 9 -16.93 -12.37 -6.13
N LEU A 10 -18.18 -12.18 -6.55
CA LEU A 10 -19.35 -12.83 -5.95
C LEU A 10 -19.65 -14.09 -6.75
N GLY A 11 -19.38 -15.26 -6.17
CA GLY A 11 -20.17 -16.44 -6.52
C GLY A 11 -21.47 -16.49 -5.70
N GLU A 12 -22.35 -17.43 -5.99
CA GLU A 12 -23.67 -17.52 -5.34
C GLU A 12 -23.59 -17.76 -3.81
N LYS A 13 -22.44 -18.25 -3.31
CA LYS A 13 -22.16 -18.48 -1.88
C LYS A 13 -20.82 -17.86 -1.48
N VAL A 14 -20.62 -17.57 -0.18
CA VAL A 14 -19.35 -17.07 0.39
C VAL A 14 -18.15 -17.96 0.01
N ARG A 15 -18.39 -19.27 -0.14
CA ARG A 15 -17.38 -20.24 -0.59
C ARG A 15 -16.94 -20.01 -2.04
N ASP A 16 -17.86 -19.60 -2.90
CA ASP A 16 -17.64 -19.42 -4.33
C ASP A 16 -16.92 -18.09 -4.62
N ALA A 17 -16.99 -17.12 -3.70
CA ALA A 17 -16.20 -15.89 -3.75
C ALA A 17 -14.69 -16.12 -3.59
N HIS A 18 -14.31 -17.27 -3.03
CA HIS A 18 -12.91 -17.64 -2.79
C HIS A 18 -12.41 -18.72 -3.74
N LEU A 19 -13.31 -19.37 -4.50
CA LEU A 19 -12.99 -20.44 -5.43
C LEU A 19 -13.25 -19.98 -6.87
N ALA A 20 -12.18 -19.73 -7.63
CA ALA A 20 -12.27 -19.38 -9.05
C ALA A 20 -11.40 -20.35 -9.86
N ASP A 21 -12.01 -21.04 -10.82
CA ASP A 21 -11.32 -21.96 -11.75
C ASP A 21 -10.44 -23.02 -11.06
N GLY A 22 -10.90 -23.56 -9.92
CA GLY A 22 -10.16 -24.55 -9.14
C GLY A 22 -9.14 -23.96 -8.16
N ASN A 23 -8.94 -22.64 -8.16
CA ASN A 23 -7.99 -21.94 -7.30
C ASN A 23 -8.69 -21.38 -6.06
N LEU A 24 -8.00 -21.40 -4.91
CA LEU A 24 -8.42 -20.70 -3.68
C LEU A 24 -7.68 -19.38 -3.57
N ASN A 25 -8.40 -18.29 -3.31
CA ASN A 25 -7.80 -17.02 -2.91
C ASN A 25 -8.58 -16.42 -1.74
N TRP A 26 -7.97 -16.44 -0.57
CA TRP A 26 -8.55 -15.90 0.65
C TRP A 26 -7.55 -14.95 1.32
N ASN A 27 -8.06 -13.84 1.85
CA ASN A 27 -7.29 -12.91 2.67
C ASN A 27 -8.10 -12.46 3.90
N GLY A 28 -7.38 -12.05 4.94
CA GLY A 28 -7.97 -11.56 6.17
C GLY A 28 -7.03 -10.58 6.89
N SER A 29 -7.63 -9.61 7.56
CA SER A 29 -6.89 -8.66 8.40
C SER A 29 -7.69 -8.29 9.64
N THR A 30 -7.02 -8.20 10.79
CA THR A 30 -7.63 -7.72 12.05
C THR A 30 -6.54 -7.31 13.02
N GLY A 31 -6.70 -6.18 13.74
CA GLY A 31 -5.86 -5.81 14.89
C GLY A 31 -4.34 -5.89 14.68
N GLY A 32 -3.82 -5.47 13.52
CA GLY A 32 -2.39 -5.57 13.20
C GLY A 32 -1.94 -6.92 12.60
N TYR A 33 -2.84 -7.90 12.55
CA TYR A 33 -2.60 -9.21 11.94
C TYR A 33 -3.09 -9.26 10.50
N ARG A 34 -2.36 -10.01 9.68
CA ARG A 34 -2.67 -10.31 8.28
C ARG A 34 -2.53 -11.81 8.06
N ALA A 35 -3.46 -12.38 7.30
CA ALA A 35 -3.37 -13.75 6.83
C ALA A 35 -3.88 -13.85 5.39
N PHE A 36 -3.32 -14.80 4.64
CA PHE A 36 -3.89 -15.19 3.35
C PHE A 36 -3.59 -16.66 3.05
N VAL A 37 -4.43 -17.24 2.20
CA VAL A 37 -4.26 -18.58 1.65
C VAL A 37 -4.47 -18.49 0.15
N GLN A 38 -3.52 -19.05 -0.59
CA GLN A 38 -3.61 -19.23 -2.03
C GLN A 38 -3.41 -20.70 -2.35
N TYR A 39 -4.28 -21.27 -3.18
CA TYR A 39 -4.13 -22.60 -3.75
C TYR A 39 -4.25 -22.51 -5.26
N ASP A 40 -3.31 -23.12 -5.96
CA ASP A 40 -3.33 -23.30 -7.41
C ASP A 40 -3.47 -24.78 -7.74
N MET A 41 -4.60 -25.15 -8.34
CA MET A 41 -4.88 -26.54 -8.72
C MET A 41 -4.03 -27.00 -9.90
N ALA A 42 -3.64 -26.10 -10.81
CA ALA A 42 -2.86 -26.48 -11.99
C ALA A 42 -1.44 -26.93 -11.62
N THR A 43 -0.89 -26.37 -10.54
CA THR A 43 0.44 -26.73 -10.03
C THR A 43 0.42 -27.54 -8.74
N ASP A 44 -0.77 -27.83 -8.19
CA ASP A 44 -0.99 -28.46 -6.88
C ASP A 44 -0.16 -27.81 -5.76
N ARG A 45 -0.23 -26.47 -5.69
CA ARG A 45 0.55 -25.67 -4.74
C ARG A 45 -0.35 -24.88 -3.82
N THR A 46 0.01 -24.87 -2.54
CA THR A 46 -0.62 -24.04 -1.53
C THR A 46 0.41 -23.13 -0.88
N VAL A 47 0.08 -21.84 -0.76
CA VAL A 47 0.81 -20.87 0.05
C VAL A 47 -0.11 -20.38 1.16
N ILE A 48 0.41 -20.37 2.38
CA ILE A 48 -0.26 -19.85 3.56
C ILE A 48 0.67 -18.82 4.20
N PHE A 49 0.14 -17.63 4.46
CA PHE A 49 0.81 -16.60 5.25
C PHE A 49 -0.03 -16.27 6.47
N VAL A 50 0.63 -16.17 7.62
CA VAL A 50 0.06 -15.63 8.86
C VAL A 50 1.14 -14.76 9.49
N GLY A 51 0.82 -13.51 9.77
CA GLY A 51 1.76 -12.56 10.36
C GLY A 51 1.08 -11.52 11.22
N ASN A 52 1.84 -10.99 12.16
CA ASN A 52 1.49 -9.85 13.02
C ASN A 52 1.98 -8.52 12.41
N LEU A 53 1.93 -8.41 11.08
CA LEU A 53 2.41 -7.25 10.33
C LEU A 53 1.28 -6.68 9.46
N GLN A 54 0.88 -5.45 9.77
CA GLN A 54 -0.04 -4.67 8.94
C GLN A 54 0.75 -3.74 8.02
N SER A 55 1.24 -4.28 6.91
CA SER A 55 1.98 -3.55 5.88
C SER A 55 1.55 -4.00 4.49
N GLY A 56 1.69 -3.11 3.51
CA GLY A 56 1.53 -3.45 2.08
C GLY A 56 2.57 -4.47 1.59
N ALA A 57 3.66 -4.70 2.33
CA ALA A 57 4.63 -5.76 2.05
C ALA A 57 3.97 -7.14 1.95
N VAL A 58 2.88 -7.36 2.71
CA VAL A 58 2.12 -8.60 2.68
C VAL A 58 1.44 -8.81 1.31
N GLU A 59 0.97 -7.74 0.66
CA GLU A 59 0.42 -7.85 -0.69
C GLU A 59 1.51 -8.15 -1.72
N TRP A 60 2.71 -7.58 -1.55
CA TRP A 60 3.85 -7.97 -2.37
C TRP A 60 4.20 -9.45 -2.18
N LEU A 61 4.25 -9.94 -0.94
CA LEU A 61 4.45 -11.38 -0.67
C LEU A 61 3.36 -12.22 -1.33
N ARG A 62 2.08 -11.84 -1.18
CA ARG A 62 0.94 -12.56 -1.75
C ARG A 62 1.02 -12.68 -3.28
N SER A 63 1.46 -11.63 -3.97
CA SER A 63 1.59 -11.66 -5.43
C SER A 63 2.76 -12.51 -5.92
N ASN A 64 3.73 -12.85 -5.06
CA ASN A 64 4.99 -13.44 -5.48
C ASN A 64 5.32 -14.80 -4.84
N LEU A 65 4.73 -15.16 -3.69
CA LEU A 65 5.10 -16.37 -2.95
C LEU A 65 4.85 -17.66 -3.74
N MET A 66 3.86 -17.71 -4.62
CA MET A 66 3.63 -18.86 -5.50
C MET A 66 4.77 -19.06 -6.49
N ASP A 67 5.30 -17.98 -7.06
CA ASP A 67 6.45 -18.03 -7.96
C ASP A 67 7.73 -18.40 -7.20
N VAL A 68 7.92 -17.88 -5.99
CA VAL A 68 9.02 -18.29 -5.09
C VAL A 68 8.92 -19.78 -4.76
N ALA A 69 7.73 -20.28 -4.41
CA ALA A 69 7.49 -21.70 -4.13
C ALA A 69 7.71 -22.59 -5.37
N ALA A 70 7.54 -22.04 -6.57
CA ALA A 70 7.87 -22.69 -7.83
C ALA A 70 9.38 -22.64 -8.17
N GLY A 71 10.21 -22.04 -7.32
CA GLY A 71 11.64 -21.87 -7.55
C GLY A 71 11.99 -20.78 -8.57
N LYS A 72 11.03 -19.93 -8.96
CA LYS A 72 11.29 -18.81 -9.87
C LYS A 72 11.98 -17.67 -9.12
N ALA A 73 12.89 -17.01 -9.82
CA ALA A 73 13.47 -15.78 -9.33
C ALA A 73 12.40 -14.67 -9.33
N VAL A 74 12.19 -14.05 -8.17
CA VAL A 74 11.33 -12.89 -8.02
C VAL A 74 12.19 -11.67 -7.73
N LYS A 75 11.89 -10.56 -8.42
CA LYS A 75 12.55 -9.28 -8.16
C LYS A 75 12.10 -8.74 -6.80
N GLN A 76 13.05 -8.66 -5.86
CA GLN A 76 12.79 -8.02 -4.57
C GLN A 76 12.44 -6.55 -4.76
N PRO A 77 11.50 -6.03 -3.94
CA PRO A 77 11.19 -4.62 -3.97
C PRO A 77 12.38 -3.85 -3.40
N MET A 78 12.82 -2.82 -4.10
CA MET A 78 13.85 -1.93 -3.56
C MET A 78 13.18 -0.99 -2.57
N LEU A 79 13.61 -1.04 -1.32
CA LEU A 79 13.23 -0.05 -0.33
C LEU A 79 14.10 1.21 -0.50
N PRO A 80 13.52 2.40 -0.32
CA PRO A 80 14.30 3.62 -0.31
C PRO A 80 15.18 3.69 0.95
N THR A 81 16.26 4.47 0.88
CA THR A 81 17.02 4.85 2.07
C THR A 81 16.22 5.86 2.87
N PHE A 82 15.97 5.59 4.14
CA PHE A 82 15.22 6.47 5.03
C PHE A 82 16.12 7.52 5.68
N VAL A 83 15.54 8.68 5.99
CA VAL A 83 16.18 9.75 6.77
C VAL A 83 15.29 10.11 7.96
N ALA A 84 15.89 10.74 8.97
CA ALA A 84 15.12 11.26 10.10
C ALA A 84 14.26 12.45 9.66
N THR A 85 13.10 12.65 10.31
CA THR A 85 12.15 13.71 9.94
C THR A 85 12.74 15.11 10.06
N ASP A 86 13.64 15.34 11.02
CA ASP A 86 14.36 16.61 11.22
C ASP A 86 15.37 16.92 10.10
N GLN A 87 15.75 15.93 9.30
CA GLN A 87 16.62 16.07 8.13
C GLN A 87 15.83 16.24 6.82
N PHE A 88 14.49 16.18 6.88
CA PHE A 88 13.62 16.23 5.72
C PHE A 88 13.01 17.61 5.53
N ASN A 89 12.97 18.09 4.29
CA ASN A 89 12.32 19.36 3.99
C ASN A 89 10.79 19.19 3.99
N VAL A 90 10.17 19.58 5.10
CA VAL A 90 8.72 19.53 5.28
C VAL A 90 7.98 20.76 4.73
N ASP A 91 8.70 21.77 4.26
CA ASP A 91 8.11 23.06 3.89
C ASP A 91 7.10 22.90 2.76
N GLY A 92 5.88 23.36 3.06
CA GLY A 92 4.74 23.35 2.14
C GLY A 92 4.11 21.98 1.92
N LEU A 93 4.51 20.91 2.64
CA LEU A 93 3.89 19.59 2.48
C LEU A 93 2.51 19.52 3.12
N ALA A 94 2.33 20.12 4.30
CA ALA A 94 1.05 20.09 5.01
C ALA A 94 -0.08 20.66 4.14
N GLY A 95 -1.23 20.00 4.15
CA GLY A 95 -2.41 20.38 3.37
C GLY A 95 -3.36 19.20 3.10
N ARG A 96 -4.43 19.44 2.35
CA ARG A 96 -5.38 18.40 1.89
C ARG A 96 -5.10 18.00 0.45
N TYR A 97 -5.07 16.70 0.20
CA TYR A 97 -4.78 16.11 -1.12
C TYR A 97 -5.90 15.16 -1.56
N GLU A 98 -6.42 15.34 -2.76
CA GLU A 98 -7.51 14.52 -3.30
C GLU A 98 -6.95 13.26 -3.99
N LEU A 99 -7.20 12.08 -3.42
CA LEU A 99 -6.79 10.79 -4.00
C LEU A 99 -7.66 10.40 -5.21
N ARG A 100 -8.95 10.74 -5.13
CA ARG A 100 -9.98 10.52 -6.15
C ARG A 100 -11.15 11.46 -5.86
N PRO A 101 -12.05 11.75 -6.81
CA PRO A 101 -13.14 12.69 -6.62
C PRO A 101 -13.90 12.47 -5.30
N GLY A 102 -13.86 13.47 -4.42
CA GLY A 102 -14.53 13.45 -3.11
C GLY A 102 -13.84 12.60 -2.04
N THR A 103 -12.60 12.17 -2.25
CA THR A 103 -11.75 11.52 -1.22
C THR A 103 -10.53 12.37 -0.97
N GLU A 104 -10.62 13.27 0.01
CA GLU A 104 -9.53 14.11 0.46
C GLU A 104 -8.79 13.45 1.62
N LEU A 105 -7.47 13.49 1.59
CA LEU A 105 -6.59 13.00 2.64
C LEU A 105 -5.76 14.16 3.19
N PRO A 106 -5.87 14.47 4.50
CA PRO A 106 -5.03 15.49 5.12
C PRO A 106 -3.61 14.96 5.32
N LEU A 107 -2.62 15.69 4.84
CA LEU A 107 -1.23 15.53 5.21
C LEU A 107 -0.91 16.51 6.34
N ARG A 108 -0.53 15.99 7.51
CA ARG A 108 -0.06 16.76 8.66
C ARG A 108 1.42 16.49 8.92
N VAL A 109 2.10 17.52 9.39
CA VAL A 109 3.48 17.45 9.86
C VAL A 109 3.49 18.03 11.27
N ASP A 110 3.88 17.23 12.24
CA ASP A 110 3.97 17.60 13.65
C ASP A 110 5.14 16.86 14.32
N ASP A 111 5.30 17.03 15.64
CA ASP A 111 6.37 16.41 16.42
C ASP A 111 6.32 14.87 16.40
N ASP A 112 5.14 14.28 16.12
CA ASP A 112 4.96 12.83 16.02
C ASP A 112 5.29 12.30 14.61
N GLY A 113 5.54 13.18 13.63
CA GLY A 113 6.03 12.84 12.30
C GLY A 113 5.19 13.39 11.15
N ILE A 114 5.28 12.72 10.00
CA ILE A 114 4.55 13.07 8.79
C ILE A 114 3.43 12.05 8.61
N TRP A 115 2.19 12.51 8.57
CA TRP A 115 1.04 11.62 8.53
C TRP A 115 0.11 12.00 7.39
N MET A 116 -0.37 10.99 6.66
CA MET A 116 -1.47 11.10 5.72
C MET A 116 -2.68 10.41 6.32
N ASP A 117 -3.69 11.18 6.74
CA ASP A 117 -4.79 10.68 7.56
C ASP A 117 -4.27 9.94 8.82
N ALA A 118 -4.51 8.64 8.94
CA ALA A 118 -4.02 7.80 10.03
C ALA A 118 -2.70 7.08 9.73
N TRP A 119 -2.05 7.36 8.59
CA TRP A 119 -0.88 6.62 8.13
C TRP A 119 0.41 7.40 8.32
N LEU A 120 1.34 6.82 9.08
CA LEU A 120 2.70 7.35 9.22
C LEU A 120 3.45 7.20 7.90
N LEU A 121 4.06 8.29 7.46
CA LEU A 121 4.93 8.37 6.30
C LEU A 121 6.38 8.54 6.76
N ILE A 122 7.29 7.80 6.12
CA ILE A 122 8.71 7.80 6.45
C ILE A 122 9.48 8.60 5.39
N PRO A 123 10.16 9.68 5.76
CA PRO A 123 11.06 10.42 4.86
C PRO A 123 12.12 9.55 4.20
N THR A 124 12.40 9.82 2.94
CA THR A 124 13.49 9.18 2.19
C THR A 124 14.59 10.17 1.85
N GLN A 125 15.80 9.65 1.60
CA GLN A 125 16.94 10.45 1.17
C GLN A 125 16.73 11.14 -0.19
N SER A 126 15.83 10.63 -1.02
CA SER A 126 15.48 11.21 -2.33
C SER A 126 14.56 12.44 -2.25
N GLY A 127 14.06 12.79 -1.06
CA GLY A 127 13.05 13.84 -0.91
C GLY A 127 11.61 13.33 -1.07
N ASP A 128 11.41 12.01 -1.10
CA ASP A 128 10.10 11.37 -1.11
C ASP A 128 9.67 10.96 0.30
N LEU A 129 8.45 10.44 0.38
CA LEU A 129 7.89 9.80 1.57
C LEU A 129 7.58 8.34 1.26
N PHE A 130 7.67 7.47 2.26
CA PHE A 130 7.35 6.04 2.13
C PHE A 130 6.21 5.65 3.06
N SER A 131 5.15 5.04 2.52
CA SER A 131 4.05 4.46 3.29
C SER A 131 4.34 2.99 3.56
N LEU A 132 4.53 2.60 4.83
CA LEU A 132 4.60 1.19 5.22
C LEU A 132 3.26 0.47 5.00
N GLN A 133 2.14 1.19 5.17
CA GLN A 133 0.79 0.66 5.09
C GLN A 133 0.46 0.19 3.67
N ASP A 134 0.91 0.95 2.65
CA ASP A 134 0.70 0.60 1.24
C ASP A 134 1.94 0.02 0.57
N TYR A 135 3.09 0.09 1.25
CA TYR A 135 4.39 -0.31 0.72
C TYR A 135 4.70 0.40 -0.60
N GLY A 136 4.54 1.73 -0.56
CA GLY A 136 4.58 2.63 -1.70
C GLY A 136 5.31 3.93 -1.40
N VAL A 137 5.76 4.60 -2.46
CA VAL A 137 6.48 5.87 -2.42
C VAL A 137 5.52 6.99 -2.76
N ILE A 138 5.60 8.11 -2.05
CA ILE A 138 4.81 9.33 -2.27
C ILE A 138 5.80 10.44 -2.60
N THR A 139 5.72 10.94 -3.83
CA THR A 139 6.64 11.98 -4.34
C THR A 139 5.95 13.34 -4.36
N PRO A 140 6.45 14.34 -3.62
CA PRO A 140 5.95 15.71 -3.71
C PRO A 140 6.29 16.32 -5.07
N VAL A 141 5.26 16.81 -5.78
CA VAL A 141 5.41 17.52 -7.05
C VAL A 141 5.28 19.02 -6.78
N ARG A 142 6.33 19.76 -7.13
CA ARG A 142 6.44 21.21 -6.90
C ARG A 142 6.32 21.98 -8.21
N ASP A 143 5.72 23.17 -8.16
CA ASP A 143 5.70 24.10 -9.29
C ASP A 143 7.00 24.93 -9.39
N GLU A 144 7.06 25.86 -10.33
CA GLU A 144 8.21 26.76 -10.56
C GLU A 144 8.55 27.65 -9.36
N THR A 145 7.60 27.88 -8.45
CA THR A 145 7.80 28.65 -7.21
C THR A 145 8.32 27.80 -6.06
N GLY A 146 8.37 26.47 -6.23
CA GLY A 146 8.71 25.50 -5.20
C GLY A 146 7.53 25.06 -4.33
N ALA A 147 6.31 25.56 -4.60
CA ALA A 147 5.12 25.17 -3.86
C ALA A 147 4.67 23.76 -4.25
N VAL A 148 4.28 22.94 -3.26
CA VAL A 148 3.78 21.58 -3.49
C VAL A 148 2.35 21.67 -4.04
N THR A 149 2.16 21.21 -5.27
CA THR A 149 0.86 21.26 -5.98
C THR A 149 0.15 19.91 -6.03
N ARG A 150 0.92 18.82 -5.87
CA ARG A 150 0.41 17.45 -5.97
C ARG A 150 1.34 16.49 -5.23
N LEU A 151 0.82 15.34 -4.83
CA LEU A 151 1.62 14.17 -4.43
C LEU A 151 1.40 13.05 -5.44
N ASP A 152 2.45 12.42 -5.93
CA ASP A 152 2.34 11.22 -6.76
C ASP A 152 2.53 9.99 -5.88
N TRP A 153 1.45 9.27 -5.59
CA TRP A 153 1.51 8.04 -4.80
C TRP A 153 1.74 6.84 -5.72
N LYS A 154 2.89 6.19 -5.61
CA LYS A 154 3.25 5.00 -6.38
C LYS A 154 3.22 3.73 -5.53
N ARG A 155 2.57 2.67 -6.04
CA ARG A 155 2.63 1.30 -5.48
C ARG A 155 2.77 0.29 -6.61
N GLY A 156 3.89 -0.41 -6.65
CA GLY A 156 4.23 -1.24 -7.81
C GLY A 156 4.39 -0.36 -9.05
N ASP A 157 3.63 -0.69 -10.10
CA ASP A 157 3.63 0.06 -11.37
C ASP A 157 2.53 1.14 -11.44
N ASP A 158 1.59 1.14 -10.50
CA ASP A 158 0.51 2.10 -10.45
C ASP A 158 0.97 3.42 -9.81
N VAL A 159 0.48 4.54 -10.36
CA VAL A 159 0.68 5.90 -9.83
C VAL A 159 -0.67 6.59 -9.71
N TRP A 160 -0.99 7.07 -8.50
CA TRP A 160 -2.17 7.88 -8.22
C TRP A 160 -1.76 9.33 -7.96
N PRO A 161 -2.01 10.24 -8.91
CA PRO A 161 -1.74 11.66 -8.74
C PRO A 161 -2.77 12.28 -7.78
N MET A 162 -2.32 12.82 -6.65
CA MET A 162 -3.16 13.42 -5.62
C MET A 162 -3.05 14.94 -5.61
N LYS A 163 -4.02 15.63 -6.21
CA LYS A 163 -3.98 17.09 -6.33
C LYS A 163 -4.13 17.74 -4.96
N ARG A 164 -3.37 18.79 -4.66
CA ARG A 164 -3.62 19.64 -3.49
C ARG A 164 -4.93 20.40 -3.68
N VAL A 165 -5.82 20.31 -2.71
CA VAL A 165 -7.17 20.93 -2.73
C VAL A 165 -7.40 21.93 -1.60
N GLY A 166 -6.47 22.03 -0.65
CA GLY A 166 -6.48 23.06 0.37
C GLY A 166 -5.34 22.93 1.36
N ASP A 167 -5.36 23.82 2.36
CA ASP A 167 -4.53 23.78 3.56
C ASP A 167 -5.29 23.11 4.71
#